data_AF-D8F6V3-F1
#
_entry.id   AF-D8F6V3-F1
#
_cell.length_a   1.000
_cell.length_b   1.000
_cell.length_c   1.000
_cell.angle_alpha   90.00
_cell.angle_beta   90.00
_cell.angle_gamma   90.00
#
_symmetry.space_group_name_H-M   'P 1'
#
loop_
_entity.id
_entity.type
_entity.pdbx_description
1 polymer ?
#
loop_
_entity_poly.entity_id
_entity_poly.type
_entity_poly.pdbx_seq_one_letter_code
_entity_poly.pdbx_strand_id
1 'polypeptide(L)'
;MTDQNHNTSSKEFLDDDDRIHITEIFENDIAARLMQMDAKCGNISCEFAGPQYRNWVIEFKSSRWGLEIVDFEYDENARSFGLPTPFVTLEHQ
;
A
#
# COMPACT_ATOMS: atom_id res chain seq x y z
N MET A 1 -15.21 32.47 6.27
CA MET A 1 -14.19 32.08 5.27
C MET A 1 -13.75 30.67 5.67
N THR A 2 -14.24 29.68 4.90
CA THR A 2 -13.91 28.25 4.86
C THR A 2 -13.50 27.53 6.16
N ASP A 3 -14.49 27.08 6.93
CA ASP A 3 -14.37 25.90 7.79
C ASP A 3 -14.68 24.67 6.91
N GLN A 4 -13.64 24.04 6.34
CA GLN A 4 -13.82 22.74 5.70
C GLN A 4 -13.87 21.66 6.80
N ASN A 5 -15.06 21.47 7.32
CA ASN A 5 -15.44 20.30 8.10
C ASN A 5 -15.54 19.10 7.14
N HIS A 6 -14.44 18.36 6.95
CA HIS A 6 -14.45 17.09 6.23
C HIS A 6 -15.05 16.01 7.14
N ASN A 7 -16.38 16.09 7.29
CA ASN A 7 -17.22 15.15 8.02
C ASN A 7 -17.36 13.85 7.21
N THR A 8 -16.62 12.84 7.63
CA THR A 8 -16.88 11.40 7.52
C THR A 8 -18.21 10.98 6.86
N SER A 9 -18.24 10.59 5.57
CA SER A 9 -19.29 9.68 5.06
C SER A 9 -19.16 9.11 3.62
N SER A 10 -17.99 9.06 2.97
CA SER A 10 -17.90 8.48 1.60
C SER A 10 -16.57 7.75 1.34
N LYS A 11 -16.13 6.89 2.27
CA LYS A 11 -14.85 6.17 2.19
C LYS A 11 -14.91 4.94 1.27
N GLU A 12 -15.64 5.06 0.15
CA GLU A 12 -15.75 4.02 -0.89
C GLU A 12 -14.97 4.39 -2.16
N PHE A 13 -14.40 5.59 -2.23
CA PHE A 13 -13.63 6.06 -3.37
C PHE A 13 -12.20 6.38 -2.94
N LEU A 14 -11.24 5.82 -3.67
CA LEU A 14 -9.83 6.15 -3.54
C LEU A 14 -9.54 7.39 -4.39
N ASP A 15 -9.43 8.55 -3.73
CA ASP A 15 -9.09 9.81 -4.40
C ASP A 15 -7.60 9.89 -4.78
N ASP A 16 -7.21 10.96 -5.47
CA ASP A 16 -5.84 11.13 -5.94
C ASP A 16 -4.83 11.33 -4.79
N ASP A 17 -5.19 12.02 -3.71
CA ASP A 17 -4.32 12.18 -2.54
C ASP A 17 -4.12 10.84 -1.82
N ASP A 18 -5.19 10.04 -1.69
CA ASP A 18 -5.12 8.67 -1.17
C ASP A 18 -4.22 7.77 -2.02
N ARG A 19 -4.34 7.86 -3.36
CA ARG A 19 -3.50 7.10 -4.30
C ARG A 19 -2.03 7.47 -4.17
N ILE A 20 -1.72 8.77 -4.07
CA ILE A 20 -0.36 9.27 -3.88
C ILE A 20 0.19 8.72 -2.56
N HIS A 21 -0.58 8.84 -1.48
CA HIS A 21 -0.17 8.36 -0.17
C HIS A 21 0.15 6.85 -0.15
N ILE A 22 -0.73 6.02 -0.73
CA ILE A 22 -0.51 4.57 -0.81
C ILE A 22 0.72 4.26 -1.67
N THR A 23 0.90 4.97 -2.78
CA THR A 23 2.05 4.79 -3.67
C THR A 23 3.36 5.12 -2.98
N GLU A 24 3.43 6.23 -2.24
CA GLU A 24 4.63 6.60 -1.49
C GLU A 24 5.02 5.54 -0.46
N ILE A 25 4.06 5.01 0.29
CA ILE A 25 4.34 3.95 1.27
C ILE A 25 4.79 2.66 0.56
N PHE A 26 4.15 2.33 -0.56
CA PHE A 26 4.52 1.15 -1.34
C PHE A 26 5.97 1.23 -1.81
N GLU A 27 6.36 2.33 -2.45
CA GLU A 27 7.70 2.51 -3.00
C GLU A 27 8.79 2.57 -1.92
N ASN A 28 8.51 3.22 -0.79
CA ASN A 28 9.51 3.44 0.27
C ASN A 28 9.74 2.21 1.17
N ASP A 29 8.74 1.34 1.36
CA ASP A 29 8.83 0.23 2.31
C ASP A 29 8.41 -1.11 1.70
N ILE A 30 7.20 -1.18 1.15
CA ILE A 30 6.56 -2.45 0.76
C ILE A 30 7.29 -3.10 -0.41
N ALA A 31 7.71 -2.32 -1.41
CA ALA A 31 8.41 -2.80 -2.58
C ALA A 31 9.72 -3.52 -2.18
N ALA A 32 10.50 -2.94 -1.26
CA ALA A 32 11.75 -3.54 -0.79
C ALA A 32 11.51 -4.88 -0.09
N ARG A 33 10.41 -5.03 0.65
CA ARG A 33 10.05 -6.28 1.34
C ARG A 33 9.56 -7.35 0.38
N LEU A 34 8.75 -6.98 -0.60
CA LEU A 34 8.31 -7.88 -1.66
C LEU A 34 9.50 -8.37 -2.50
N MET A 35 10.47 -7.49 -2.79
CA MET A 35 11.71 -7.88 -3.47
C MET A 35 12.55 -8.88 -2.67
N GLN A 36 12.58 -8.80 -1.33
CA GLN A 36 13.25 -9.81 -0.48
C GLN A 36 12.60 -11.19 -0.59
N MET A 37 11.31 -11.24 -0.95
CA MET A 37 10.58 -12.49 -1.22
C MET A 37 10.68 -12.95 -2.68
N ASP A 38 11.54 -12.31 -3.48
CA ASP A 38 11.67 -12.51 -4.93
C ASP A 38 10.37 -12.25 -5.72
N ALA A 39 9.48 -11.40 -5.19
CA ALA A 39 8.23 -11.05 -5.87
C ALA A 39 8.52 -10.38 -7.23
N LYS A 40 7.82 -10.83 -8.28
CA LYS A 40 7.91 -10.26 -9.64
C LYS A 40 6.64 -9.54 -10.06
N CYS A 41 5.50 -10.01 -9.62
CA CYS A 41 4.20 -9.37 -9.79
C CYS A 41 3.24 -9.96 -8.76
N GLY A 42 2.11 -9.29 -8.56
CA GLY A 42 1.07 -9.78 -7.69
C GLY A 42 0.09 -8.69 -7.30
N ASN A 43 -0.77 -9.06 -6.36
CA ASN A 43 -1.70 -8.15 -5.74
C ASN A 43 -1.48 -8.14 -4.22
N ILE A 44 -1.69 -6.99 -3.59
CA ILE A 44 -1.57 -6.84 -2.14
C ILE A 44 -2.58 -5.81 -1.63
N SER A 45 -3.22 -6.12 -0.49
CA SER A 45 -4.10 -5.18 0.20
C SER A 45 -3.34 -3.93 0.64
N CYS A 46 -3.96 -2.77 0.46
CA CYS A 46 -3.46 -1.46 0.86
C CYS A 46 -3.53 -1.21 2.37
N GLU A 47 -3.90 -2.20 3.19
CA GLU A 47 -3.91 -2.07 4.65
C GLU A 47 -2.57 -1.59 5.23
N PHE A 48 -1.46 -1.81 4.52
CA PHE A 48 -0.14 -1.29 4.89
C PHE A 48 -0.09 0.24 4.99
N ALA A 49 -0.96 0.96 4.27
CA ALA A 49 -1.09 2.42 4.32
C ALA A 49 -2.13 2.89 5.35
N GLY A 50 -2.88 1.95 5.95
CA GLY A 50 -3.87 2.23 6.99
C GLY A 50 -5.08 1.31 6.90
N PRO A 51 -5.77 1.03 8.04
CA PRO A 51 -6.92 0.14 8.08
C PRO A 51 -8.09 0.57 7.19
N GLN A 52 -8.18 1.87 6.87
CA GLN A 52 -9.21 2.39 5.97
C GLN A 52 -9.06 1.90 4.52
N TYR A 53 -7.85 1.49 4.12
CA TYR A 53 -7.57 1.02 2.76
C TYR A 53 -7.57 -0.49 2.66
N ARG A 54 -7.99 -1.22 3.71
CA ARG A 54 -7.91 -2.69 3.75
C ARG A 54 -8.62 -3.40 2.59
N ASN A 55 -9.70 -2.81 2.08
CA ASN A 55 -10.50 -3.33 0.96
C ASN A 55 -9.98 -2.84 -0.41
N TRP A 56 -8.96 -2.00 -0.43
CA TRP A 56 -8.26 -1.63 -1.65
C TRP A 56 -7.08 -2.57 -1.85
N VAL A 57 -6.86 -2.97 -3.08
CA VAL A 57 -5.80 -3.87 -3.50
C VAL A 57 -5.06 -3.20 -4.64
N ILE A 58 -3.74 -3.18 -4.57
CA ILE A 58 -2.91 -2.76 -5.70
C ILE A 58 -2.45 -3.98 -6.49
N GLU A 59 -2.48 -3.87 -7.81
CA GLU A 59 -1.69 -4.73 -8.68
C GLU A 59 -0.31 -4.10 -8.86
N PHE A 60 0.75 -4.90 -8.71
CA PHE A 60 2.11 -4.48 -8.96
C PHE A 60 2.86 -5.44 -9.87
N LYS A 61 3.88 -4.93 -10.54
CA LYS A 61 4.80 -5.73 -11.36
C LYS A 61 6.23 -5.21 -11.28
N SER A 62 7.18 -6.06 -11.66
CA SER A 62 8.58 -5.70 -11.77
C SER A 62 8.79 -4.72 -12.91
N SER A 63 9.46 -3.62 -12.62
CA SER A 63 9.91 -2.63 -13.57
C SER A 63 11.44 -2.60 -13.62
N ARG A 64 12.01 -1.72 -14.45
CA ARG A 64 13.46 -1.51 -14.53
C ARG A 64 14.07 -1.05 -13.20
N TRP A 65 13.28 -0.43 -12.33
CA TRP A 65 13.74 0.24 -11.11
C TRP A 65 13.30 -0.45 -9.81
N GLY A 66 12.55 -1.54 -9.89
CA GLY A 66 12.02 -2.24 -8.73
C GLY A 66 10.64 -2.82 -9.00
N LEU A 67 9.67 -2.52 -8.15
CA LEU A 67 8.25 -2.84 -8.35
C LEU A 67 7.49 -1.54 -8.60
N GLU A 68 6.52 -1.57 -9.51
CA GLU A 68 5.62 -0.44 -9.80
C GLU A 68 4.17 -0.87 -9.62
N ILE A 69 3.34 0.05 -9.12
CA ILE A 69 1.88 -0.12 -9.07
C ILE A 69 1.33 0.12 -10.47
N VAL A 70 0.45 -0.77 -10.93
CA VAL A 70 -0.20 -0.67 -12.24
C VAL A 70 -1.70 -0.49 -12.16
N ASP A 71 -2.33 -0.90 -11.07
CA ASP A 71 -3.77 -0.74 -10.88
C ASP A 71 -4.18 -0.68 -9.41
N PHE A 72 -5.37 -0.12 -9.17
CA PHE A 72 -6.04 -0.09 -7.87
C PHE A 72 -7.45 -0.69 -8.02
N GLU A 73 -7.69 -1.78 -7.31
CA GLU A 73 -8.96 -2.49 -7.31
C GLU A 73 -9.60 -2.46 -5.92
N TYR A 74 -10.93 -2.29 -5.86
CA TYR A 74 -11.67 -2.49 -4.63
C TYR A 74 -12.14 -3.96 -4.54
N ASP A 75 -11.69 -4.67 -3.51
CA ASP A 75 -12.11 -6.03 -3.19
C ASP A 75 -12.61 -6.08 -1.73
N GLU A 76 -13.91 -6.33 -1.56
CA GLU A 76 -14.55 -6.45 -0.24
C GLU A 76 -14.04 -7.66 0.57
N ASN A 77 -13.45 -8.64 -0.11
CA ASN A 77 -12.88 -9.85 0.47
C ASN A 77 -11.34 -9.78 0.57
N ALA A 78 -10.74 -8.62 0.30
CA ALA A 78 -9.31 -8.41 0.38
C ALA A 78 -8.77 -8.89 1.73
N ARG A 79 -7.63 -9.58 1.68
CA ARG A 79 -6.94 -10.10 2.86
C ARG A 79 -5.55 -9.49 2.97
N SER A 80 -5.17 -9.20 4.20
CA SER A 80 -3.83 -8.77 4.55
C SER A 80 -2.83 -9.85 4.19
N PHE A 81 -1.73 -9.44 3.56
CA PHE A 81 -0.60 -10.30 3.28
C PHE A 81 0.49 -10.08 4.34
N GLY A 82 1.00 -11.16 4.92
CA GLY A 82 2.09 -11.10 5.90
C GLY A 82 3.39 -10.71 5.24
N LEU A 83 3.72 -9.41 5.25
CA LEU A 83 5.02 -8.93 4.78
C LEU A 83 6.13 -9.31 5.76
N PRO A 84 7.36 -9.59 5.27
CA PRO A 84 8.53 -9.74 6.11
C PRO A 84 8.65 -8.54 7.05
N THR A 85 8.93 -8.80 8.33
CA THR A 85 9.24 -7.73 9.28
C THR A 85 10.42 -6.93 8.75
N PRO A 86 10.43 -5.59 8.88
CA PRO A 86 11.59 -4.83 8.47
C PRO A 86 12.77 -5.35 9.27
N PHE A 87 13.89 -5.63 8.60
CA PHE A 87 15.10 -6.06 9.29
C PHE A 87 15.59 -4.89 10.14
N VAL A 88 15.11 -4.79 11.37
CA VAL A 88 15.75 -3.94 12.37
C VAL A 88 17.08 -4.60 12.65
N THR A 89 18.16 -3.97 12.19
CA THR A 89 19.50 -4.30 12.68
C THR A 89 19.43 -4.13 14.18
N LEU A 90 19.32 -5.24 14.91
CA LEU A 90 19.47 -5.27 16.35
C LEU A 90 20.93 -4.86 16.61
N GLU A 91 21.12 -3.55 16.76
CA GLU A 91 22.32 -2.97 17.36
C GLU A 91 22.35 -3.50 18.80
N HIS A 92 23.08 -4.59 18.98
CA HIS A 92 23.36 -5.17 20.29
C HIS A 92 24.07 -4.13 21.15
N GLN A 93 23.53 -3.86 22.34
CA GLN A 93 24.30 -3.40 23.50
C GLN A 93 24.15 -4.42 24.62
#